data_AF-A0A6J2KVW8-F1
#
_entry.id   AF-A0A6J2KVW8-F1
#
_cell.length_a   1.000
_cell.length_b   1.000
_cell.length_c   1.000
_cell.angle_alpha   90.00
_cell.angle_beta   90.00
_cell.angle_gamma   90.00
#
_symmetry.space_group_name_H-M   'P 1'
#
loop_
_entity.id
_entity.type
_entity.pdbx_description
1 polymer ?
#
loop_
_entity_poly.entity_id
_entity_poly.type
_entity_poly.pdbx_seq_one_letter_code
_entity_poly.pdbx_strand_id
1 'polypeptide(L)'
;MGSRGVLAPAAPTPAQATPALSRTGSHLRPAVRHQPSCRLPGPPAMRGAHPLVLFSLAALCGRGDCRVANAEERLMDDLLNKTRYSNLIRPATNLSQLISIQLQLSLAQLISVNEREQIMTTNVWLKQEWTDNRLAWNSSRYEGVNILRIPAKRIWLPDIVLYNNADGTYEVSLYTNVVVRSNGSIMWLPPAICKSACKIEVKHFPFDQQNCSLKFRSWTYDHTEIDMVLKSPTASMDDFTPSGEWDIVALPGRRTVNPQDPSYVDVTYDFIIRRKPLFYTINVIIPCVLITSLSILVFYLPSDCGEKMTLCISVLLALTVFLLLISKIVPPTSLDVPLIGKYLMFTMVLVTFSIVTSVCVLNVHHRSPSTHTMAPWVRRCFLHQLPTFLFMKRPDSKPLRSPQPSQSRLPQSEATAAASATGPASSSNLYGSSMYFVSPSSAAPKSPSGSDLLRAPRDFRLRPTGRFQQDVQEALEGVSFIAQHMKSDDQDQSVVEDWKYVAVVVDRLFLWVFVVVCVLGTVGLFLPPFFQTHTPSGGP
;
A
#
# COMPACT_ATOMS: atom_id res chain seq x y z
N MET A 1 -14.63 -40.18 43.95
CA MET A 1 -15.82 -40.00 43.07
C MET A 1 -15.39 -39.04 41.99
N GLY A 2 -15.23 -39.33 40.70
CA GLY A 2 -15.75 -40.39 39.84
C GLY A 2 -16.35 -39.71 38.61
N SER A 3 -15.88 -40.07 37.40
CA SER A 3 -16.37 -39.69 36.06
C SER A 3 -16.04 -38.27 35.57
N ARG A 4 -15.69 -37.99 34.31
CA ARG A 4 -15.72 -38.74 33.04
C ARG A 4 -14.82 -37.98 32.04
N GLY A 5 -14.03 -38.68 31.23
CA GLY A 5 -13.33 -38.09 30.08
C GLY A 5 -14.28 -37.89 28.89
N VAL A 6 -13.83 -37.10 27.89
CA VAL A 6 -14.10 -37.27 26.45
C VAL A 6 -13.39 -36.18 25.62
N LEU A 7 -12.59 -36.68 24.66
CA LEU A 7 -12.15 -36.20 23.33
C LEU A 7 -11.46 -34.82 23.12
N ALA A 8 -10.20 -34.92 22.68
CA ALA A 8 -9.50 -33.95 21.84
C ALA A 8 -9.67 -34.31 20.35
N PRO A 9 -9.76 -33.34 19.41
CA PRO A 9 -9.76 -33.63 17.98
C PRO A 9 -8.32 -33.68 17.41
N ALA A 10 -8.09 -34.69 16.57
CA ALA A 10 -6.84 -35.01 15.90
C ALA A 10 -6.53 -34.07 14.72
N ALA A 11 -5.23 -33.80 14.54
CA ALA A 11 -4.65 -33.14 13.37
C ALA A 11 -4.55 -34.12 12.18
N PRO A 12 -4.77 -33.68 10.93
CA PRO A 12 -4.56 -34.52 9.76
C PRO A 12 -3.11 -34.45 9.27
N THR A 13 -2.47 -35.62 9.13
CA THR A 13 -1.25 -35.85 8.35
C THR A 13 -1.58 -35.92 6.85
N PRO A 14 -0.68 -35.47 5.95
CA PRO A 14 -0.90 -35.55 4.51
C PRO A 14 -0.59 -36.96 3.98
N ALA A 15 -1.56 -37.53 3.27
CA ALA A 15 -1.47 -38.81 2.60
C ALA A 15 -0.61 -38.72 1.32
N GLN A 16 0.32 -39.66 1.19
CA GLN A 16 1.00 -40.00 -0.05
C GLN A 16 0.00 -40.61 -1.05
N ALA A 17 -0.01 -40.11 -2.28
CA ALA A 17 -0.73 -40.72 -3.38
C ALA A 17 0.16 -40.75 -4.64
N THR A 18 0.61 -41.96 -4.98
CA THR A 18 0.88 -42.39 -6.36
C THR A 18 -0.28 -43.32 -6.76
N PRO A 19 -0.77 -43.27 -8.01
CA PRO A 19 -0.38 -44.34 -8.93
C PRO A 19 -0.32 -44.00 -10.44
N ALA A 20 0.48 -44.82 -11.13
CA ALA A 20 0.28 -45.46 -12.43
C ALA A 20 0.10 -44.66 -13.74
N LEU A 21 1.08 -44.90 -14.62
CA LEU A 21 1.01 -45.17 -16.07
C LEU A 21 -0.19 -44.65 -16.89
N SER A 22 0.12 -43.79 -17.88
CA SER A 22 -0.43 -43.98 -19.23
C SER A 22 0.62 -43.66 -20.30
N ARG A 23 0.65 -44.52 -21.30
CA ARG A 23 1.55 -44.59 -22.45
C ARG A 23 0.99 -43.73 -23.58
N THR A 24 1.85 -42.97 -24.27
CA THR A 24 1.80 -42.42 -25.64
C THR A 24 2.52 -41.06 -25.56
N GLY A 25 3.53 -40.69 -26.34
CA GLY A 25 4.09 -41.19 -27.59
C GLY A 25 4.53 -39.94 -28.36
N SER A 26 5.83 -39.65 -28.41
CA SER A 26 6.50 -38.98 -29.54
C SER A 26 7.98 -38.73 -29.22
N HIS A 27 8.80 -39.50 -29.92
CA HIS A 27 10.25 -39.38 -30.04
C HIS A 27 10.65 -38.06 -30.68
N LEU A 28 11.72 -37.43 -30.18
CA LEU A 28 12.72 -36.72 -30.99
C LEU A 28 13.97 -36.43 -30.12
N ARG A 29 14.99 -37.29 -30.22
CA ARG A 29 16.38 -36.99 -29.83
C ARG A 29 17.22 -36.86 -31.11
N PRO A 30 18.20 -35.93 -31.17
CA PRO A 30 19.03 -35.73 -32.34
C PRO A 30 20.08 -36.84 -32.48
N ALA A 31 20.33 -37.21 -33.72
CA ALA A 31 21.19 -38.32 -34.13
C ALA A 31 22.68 -38.00 -33.99
N VAL A 32 23.40 -38.90 -33.29
CA VAL A 32 24.86 -38.99 -33.30
C VAL A 32 25.27 -39.82 -34.52
N ARG A 33 26.02 -39.20 -35.43
CA ARG A 33 26.46 -39.79 -36.70
C ARG A 33 27.78 -40.54 -36.47
N HIS A 34 27.71 -41.86 -36.32
CA HIS A 34 28.87 -42.75 -36.43
C HIS A 34 29.19 -43.04 -37.91
N GLN A 35 30.45 -42.85 -38.30
CA GLN A 35 30.99 -43.22 -39.61
C GLN A 35 30.97 -44.75 -39.82
N PRO A 36 30.76 -45.23 -41.06
CA PRO A 36 30.72 -46.65 -41.36
C PRO A 36 32.14 -47.22 -41.58
N SER A 37 32.41 -48.37 -40.95
CA SER A 37 33.55 -49.23 -41.23
C SER A 37 33.50 -49.76 -42.66
N CYS A 38 34.53 -49.48 -43.45
CA CYS A 38 34.77 -50.12 -44.74
C CYS A 38 35.12 -51.61 -44.55
N ARG A 39 34.29 -52.51 -45.10
CA ARG A 39 34.64 -53.91 -45.35
C ARG A 39 35.42 -54.00 -46.67
N LEU A 40 36.63 -54.56 -46.63
CA LEU A 40 37.35 -55.05 -47.82
C LEU A 40 37.17 -56.58 -47.95
N PRO A 41 37.20 -57.13 -49.17
CA PRO A 41 36.88 -58.52 -49.45
C PRO A 41 38.04 -59.45 -49.09
N GLY A 42 37.72 -60.66 -48.61
CA GLY A 42 38.70 -61.68 -48.23
C GLY A 42 39.42 -62.32 -49.43
N PRO A 43 40.68 -62.78 -49.25
CA PRO A 43 41.38 -63.57 -50.27
C PRO A 43 41.15 -65.09 -50.06
N PRO A 44 41.31 -65.92 -51.11
CA PRO A 44 41.15 -67.36 -51.00
C PRO A 44 42.41 -68.03 -50.41
N ALA A 45 42.20 -69.14 -49.72
CA ALA A 45 43.24 -69.98 -49.16
C ALA A 45 43.78 -71.00 -50.18
N MET A 46 45.10 -71.09 -50.35
CA MET A 46 45.79 -72.33 -50.74
C MET A 46 47.16 -72.46 -50.05
N ARG A 47 47.51 -73.72 -49.80
CA ARG A 47 48.52 -74.27 -48.87
C ARG A 47 49.97 -74.18 -49.40
N GLY A 48 50.93 -74.19 -48.47
CA GLY A 48 52.21 -74.89 -48.68
C GLY A 48 53.50 -74.23 -48.14
N ALA A 49 54.00 -74.76 -47.02
CA ALA A 49 55.40 -74.92 -46.59
C ALA A 49 56.37 -73.70 -46.37
N HIS A 50 56.68 -73.48 -45.08
CA HIS A 50 57.90 -73.05 -44.35
C HIS A 50 59.27 -72.83 -45.06
N PRO A 51 60.30 -72.23 -44.38
CA PRO A 51 60.32 -71.17 -43.35
C PRO A 51 61.53 -70.18 -43.48
N LEU A 52 61.61 -69.17 -42.59
CA LEU A 52 62.82 -68.45 -42.14
C LEU A 52 63.66 -67.67 -43.18
N VAL A 53 63.67 -66.33 -43.09
CA VAL A 53 64.86 -65.42 -43.25
C VAL A 53 64.49 -63.93 -43.39
N LEU A 54 63.22 -63.52 -43.55
CA LEU A 54 62.91 -62.14 -43.99
C LEU A 54 62.15 -61.19 -43.05
N PHE A 55 62.09 -61.45 -41.73
CA PHE A 55 61.44 -60.50 -40.79
C PHE A 55 62.29 -60.09 -39.58
N SER A 56 63.62 -60.15 -39.71
CA SER A 56 64.58 -59.59 -38.74
C SER A 56 64.78 -58.07 -38.85
N LEU A 57 64.01 -57.37 -39.69
CA LEU A 57 64.09 -55.92 -39.89
C LEU A 57 62.91 -55.11 -39.33
N ALA A 58 61.90 -55.75 -38.74
CA ALA A 58 60.76 -55.07 -38.11
C ALA A 58 60.83 -55.04 -36.56
N ALA A 59 61.97 -55.39 -35.96
CA ALA A 59 62.14 -55.47 -34.51
C ALA A 59 62.99 -54.32 -33.91
N LEU A 60 63.36 -53.30 -34.69
CA LEU A 60 64.21 -52.19 -34.21
C LEU A 60 63.64 -50.77 -34.37
N CYS A 61 62.43 -50.60 -34.89
CA CYS A 61 61.77 -49.29 -34.92
C CYS A 61 60.32 -49.41 -34.44
N GLY A 62 60.10 -49.21 -33.14
CA GLY A 62 58.73 -49.22 -32.60
C GLY A 62 58.61 -49.28 -31.08
N ARG A 63 59.54 -48.69 -30.32
CA ARG A 63 59.25 -48.29 -28.93
C ARG A 63 59.37 -46.79 -28.85
N GLY A 64 58.25 -46.13 -29.13
CA GLY A 64 58.14 -44.69 -29.15
C GLY A 64 56.69 -44.23 -29.21
N ASP A 65 55.79 -44.85 -28.44
CA ASP A 65 54.54 -44.17 -28.07
C ASP A 65 54.89 -43.08 -27.06
N CYS A 66 55.56 -42.02 -27.54
CA CYS A 66 55.51 -40.74 -26.87
C CYS A 66 54.07 -40.23 -27.05
N ARG A 67 53.22 -40.44 -26.04
CA ARG A 67 52.13 -39.50 -25.82
C ARG A 67 52.80 -38.14 -25.63
N VAL A 68 52.84 -37.35 -26.70
CA VAL A 68 53.25 -35.94 -26.61
C VAL A 68 52.17 -35.30 -25.73
N ALA A 69 52.45 -35.22 -24.42
CA ALA A 69 51.57 -34.55 -23.49
C ALA A 69 51.34 -33.12 -24.00
N ASN A 70 50.09 -32.67 -23.99
CA ASN A 70 49.72 -31.33 -24.43
C ASN A 70 50.65 -30.32 -23.75
N ALA A 71 51.11 -29.28 -24.46
CA ALA A 71 52.02 -28.29 -23.88
C ALA A 71 51.47 -27.71 -22.56
N GLU A 72 50.16 -27.53 -22.46
CA GLU A 72 49.46 -27.12 -21.24
C GLU A 72 49.51 -28.16 -20.11
N GLU A 73 49.44 -29.45 -20.43
CA GLU A 73 49.54 -30.54 -19.45
C GLU A 73 50.96 -30.62 -18.87
N ARG A 74 51.98 -30.54 -19.75
CA ARG A 74 53.39 -30.44 -19.34
C ARG A 74 53.64 -29.21 -18.46
N LEU A 75 53.10 -28.06 -18.88
CA LEU A 75 53.20 -26.81 -18.12
C LEU A 75 52.53 -26.91 -16.75
N MET A 76 51.33 -27.49 -16.67
CA MET A 76 50.61 -27.69 -15.41
C MET A 76 51.41 -28.57 -14.43
N ASP A 77 51.99 -29.66 -14.92
CA ASP A 77 52.81 -30.58 -14.10
C ASP A 77 54.12 -29.91 -13.64
N ASP A 78 54.79 -29.18 -14.53
CA ASP A 78 55.99 -28.41 -14.20
C ASP A 78 55.70 -27.31 -13.15
N LEU A 79 54.56 -26.63 -13.23
CA LEU A 79 54.21 -25.52 -12.34
C LEU A 79 53.70 -25.94 -10.96
N LEU A 80 52.96 -27.05 -10.85
CA LEU A 80 52.34 -27.45 -9.58
C LEU A 80 53.09 -28.59 -8.88
N ASN A 81 53.40 -29.67 -9.60
CA ASN A 81 53.95 -30.87 -9.00
C ASN A 81 55.47 -30.80 -8.86
N LYS A 82 56.16 -30.40 -9.94
CA LYS A 82 57.63 -30.43 -9.99
C LYS A 82 58.29 -29.38 -9.08
N THR A 83 57.71 -28.19 -9.03
CA THR A 83 58.12 -27.10 -8.12
C THR A 83 57.62 -27.31 -6.69
N ARG A 84 56.74 -28.29 -6.44
CA ARG A 84 56.06 -28.54 -5.16
C ARG A 84 55.32 -27.30 -4.66
N TYR A 85 54.40 -26.79 -5.47
CA TYR A 85 53.61 -25.61 -5.14
C TYR A 85 52.75 -25.86 -3.89
N SER A 86 52.77 -24.92 -2.95
CA SER A 86 51.93 -24.92 -1.75
C SER A 86 50.92 -23.77 -1.82
N ASN A 87 49.64 -24.11 -1.82
CA ASN A 87 48.51 -23.16 -1.84
C ASN A 87 48.23 -22.50 -0.48
N LEU A 88 48.79 -23.01 0.61
CA LEU A 88 48.62 -22.44 1.96
C LEU A 88 49.55 -21.25 2.21
N ILE A 89 50.60 -21.09 1.40
CA ILE A 89 51.62 -20.07 1.59
C ILE A 89 51.40 -18.95 0.58
N ARG A 90 51.28 -17.72 1.09
CA ARG A 90 51.10 -16.52 0.26
C ARG A 90 52.28 -16.28 -0.68
N PRO A 91 52.06 -15.77 -1.91
CA PRO A 91 53.09 -15.57 -2.92
C PRO A 91 53.92 -14.29 -2.68
N ALA A 92 54.68 -14.26 -1.59
CA ALA A 92 55.59 -13.17 -1.27
C ALA A 92 57.04 -13.60 -1.43
N THR A 93 57.89 -12.76 -2.02
CA THR A 93 59.35 -13.03 -2.08
C THR A 93 60.03 -12.77 -0.75
N ASN A 94 59.52 -11.79 0.01
CA ASN A 94 59.97 -11.42 1.34
C ASN A 94 58.80 -11.43 2.34
N LEU A 95 59.08 -11.66 3.62
CA LEU A 95 58.05 -11.64 4.67
C LEU A 95 57.38 -10.26 4.83
N SER A 96 58.08 -9.16 4.57
CA SER A 96 57.52 -7.80 4.67
C SER A 96 56.83 -7.31 3.40
N GLN A 97 56.80 -8.11 2.33
CA GLN A 97 56.20 -7.70 1.07
C GLN A 97 54.67 -7.77 1.15
N LEU A 98 54.02 -6.67 0.81
CA LEU A 98 52.57 -6.56 0.64
C LEU A 98 52.15 -7.14 -0.71
N ILE A 99 51.09 -7.96 -0.70
CA ILE A 99 50.47 -8.45 -1.93
C ILE A 99 49.31 -7.53 -2.28
N SER A 100 49.48 -6.73 -3.34
CA SER A 100 48.43 -5.85 -3.84
C SER A 100 47.38 -6.65 -4.63
N ILE A 101 46.16 -6.70 -4.12
CA ILE A 101 45.01 -7.35 -4.76
C ILE A 101 44.09 -6.27 -5.30
N GLN A 102 43.89 -6.27 -6.60
CA GLN A 102 42.97 -5.35 -7.27
C GLN A 102 41.56 -5.93 -7.28
N LEU A 103 40.62 -5.16 -6.77
CA LEU A 103 39.20 -5.53 -6.66
C LEU A 103 38.36 -4.66 -7.58
N GLN A 104 37.44 -5.31 -8.30
CA GLN A 104 36.40 -4.65 -9.10
C GLN A 104 35.09 -5.41 -8.95
N LEU A 105 34.04 -4.74 -8.52
CA LEU A 105 32.70 -5.30 -8.47
C LEU A 105 31.98 -5.05 -9.79
N SER A 106 31.35 -6.08 -10.34
CA SER A 106 30.38 -5.96 -11.43
C SER A 106 29.03 -6.43 -10.92
N LEU A 107 28.00 -5.60 -11.05
CA LEU A 107 26.65 -5.96 -10.65
C LEU A 107 25.90 -6.58 -11.84
N ALA A 108 25.43 -7.81 -11.67
CA ALA A 108 24.59 -8.48 -12.67
C ALA A 108 23.10 -8.22 -12.41
N GLN A 109 22.65 -8.35 -11.16
CA GLN A 109 21.25 -8.15 -10.82
C GLN A 109 21.06 -7.77 -9.35
N LEU A 110 20.14 -6.84 -9.09
CA LEU A 110 19.56 -6.63 -7.76
C LEU A 110 18.35 -7.56 -7.63
N ILE A 111 18.48 -8.64 -6.86
CA ILE A 111 17.47 -9.71 -6.77
C ILE A 111 16.31 -9.27 -5.89
N SER A 112 16.61 -8.81 -4.67
CA SER A 112 15.59 -8.40 -3.70
C SER A 112 16.19 -7.52 -2.63
N VAL A 113 15.40 -6.56 -2.15
CA VAL A 113 15.68 -5.76 -0.95
C VAL A 113 14.54 -6.01 0.00
N ASN A 114 14.76 -6.90 0.97
CA ASN A 114 13.75 -7.23 1.97
C ASN A 114 13.77 -6.16 3.07
N GLU A 115 12.77 -5.28 3.09
CA GLU A 115 12.74 -4.19 4.06
C GLU A 115 12.48 -4.68 5.47
N ARG A 116 11.66 -5.73 5.63
CA ARG A 116 11.27 -6.28 6.92
C ARG A 116 12.42 -6.97 7.63
N GLU A 117 13.21 -7.75 6.89
CA GLU A 117 14.39 -8.43 7.42
C GLU A 117 15.66 -7.57 7.39
N GLN A 118 15.62 -6.42 6.70
CA GLN A 118 16.76 -5.53 6.52
C GLN A 118 17.93 -6.20 5.75
N ILE A 119 17.59 -6.99 4.72
CA ILE A 119 18.55 -7.75 3.92
C ILE A 119 18.46 -7.36 2.46
N MET A 120 19.58 -6.97 1.87
CA MET A 120 19.74 -6.77 0.43
C MET A 120 20.41 -8.00 -0.19
N THR A 121 19.80 -8.54 -1.25
CA THR A 121 20.30 -9.69 -2.01
C THR A 121 20.71 -9.24 -3.42
N THR A 122 21.97 -9.44 -3.76
CA THR A 122 22.56 -9.04 -5.05
C THR A 122 23.28 -10.20 -5.71
N ASN A 123 23.22 -10.27 -7.04
CA ASN A 123 24.07 -11.14 -7.84
C ASN A 123 25.23 -10.31 -8.39
N VAL A 124 26.43 -10.59 -7.92
CA VAL A 124 27.64 -9.82 -8.24
C VAL A 124 28.75 -10.73 -8.73
N TRP A 125 29.59 -10.20 -9.60
CA TRP A 125 30.86 -10.79 -9.97
C TRP A 125 31.97 -9.97 -9.36
N LEU A 126 32.72 -10.58 -8.45
CA LEU A 126 33.85 -9.93 -7.79
C LEU A 126 35.12 -10.26 -8.55
N LYS A 127 35.61 -9.34 -9.36
CA LYS A 127 36.86 -9.51 -10.08
C LYS A 127 38.02 -9.25 -9.13
N GLN A 128 38.89 -10.25 -8.99
CA GLN A 128 40.07 -10.20 -8.16
C GLN A 128 41.30 -10.44 -9.04
N GLU A 129 42.25 -9.52 -9.01
CA GLU A 129 43.51 -9.64 -9.75
C GLU A 129 44.70 -9.46 -8.82
N TRP A 130 45.64 -10.40 -8.85
CA TRP A 130 46.90 -10.34 -8.11
C TRP A 130 48.02 -10.99 -8.92
N THR A 131 49.25 -10.98 -8.41
CA THR A 131 50.41 -11.58 -9.10
C THR A 131 51.06 -12.63 -8.21
N ASP A 132 51.29 -13.83 -8.74
CA ASP A 132 52.07 -14.90 -8.10
C ASP A 132 53.29 -15.22 -8.98
N ASN A 133 54.47 -14.81 -8.49
CA ASN A 133 55.73 -15.01 -9.20
C ASN A 133 56.07 -16.50 -9.40
N ARG A 134 55.53 -17.40 -8.56
CA ARG A 134 55.78 -18.86 -8.63
C ARG A 134 55.04 -19.52 -9.79
N LEU A 135 54.00 -18.86 -10.31
CA LEU A 135 53.18 -19.33 -11.43
C LEU A 135 53.52 -18.61 -12.74
N ALA A 136 54.70 -18.02 -12.85
CA ALA A 136 55.20 -17.42 -14.09
C ALA A 136 55.95 -18.44 -14.95
N TRP A 137 55.81 -18.36 -16.27
CA TRP A 137 56.51 -19.23 -17.23
C TRP A 137 56.88 -18.50 -18.51
N ASN A 138 57.85 -19.06 -19.25
CA ASN A 138 58.20 -18.55 -20.57
C ASN A 138 57.31 -19.20 -21.64
N SER A 139 56.45 -18.39 -22.26
CA SER A 139 55.50 -18.82 -23.31
C SER A 139 56.19 -19.53 -24.49
N SER A 140 57.38 -19.09 -24.89
CA SER A 140 58.13 -19.67 -26.01
C SER A 140 58.54 -21.13 -25.79
N ARG A 141 58.64 -21.58 -24.53
CA ARG A 141 59.01 -22.98 -24.19
C ARG A 141 57.84 -23.95 -24.29
N TYR A 142 56.61 -23.44 -24.22
CA TYR A 142 55.37 -24.23 -24.20
C TYR A 142 54.48 -23.81 -25.35
N GLU A 143 55.02 -23.83 -26.57
CA GLU A 143 54.23 -23.65 -27.82
C GLU A 143 53.42 -22.34 -27.88
N GLY A 144 53.86 -21.28 -27.18
CA GLY A 144 53.20 -19.98 -27.20
C GLY A 144 52.00 -19.84 -26.26
N VAL A 145 51.85 -20.73 -25.26
CA VAL A 145 50.78 -20.66 -24.27
C VAL A 145 50.94 -19.41 -23.38
N ASN A 146 50.03 -18.45 -23.55
CA ASN A 146 50.02 -17.19 -22.79
C ASN A 146 49.03 -17.19 -21.62
N ILE A 147 48.01 -18.06 -21.66
CA ILE A 147 46.98 -18.18 -20.64
C ILE A 147 46.84 -19.65 -20.23
N LEU A 148 46.70 -19.89 -18.93
CA LEU A 148 46.46 -21.22 -18.37
C LEU A 148 45.28 -21.14 -17.40
N ARG A 149 44.38 -22.13 -17.44
CA ARG A 149 43.23 -22.22 -16.54
C ARG A 149 43.49 -23.28 -15.48
N ILE A 150 43.52 -22.86 -14.22
CA ILE A 150 43.80 -23.74 -13.07
C ILE A 150 42.59 -23.72 -12.13
N PRO A 151 42.14 -24.86 -11.60
CA PRO A 151 41.10 -24.87 -10.56
C PRO A 151 41.54 -24.05 -9.33
N ALA A 152 40.66 -23.16 -8.84
CA ALA A 152 40.97 -22.25 -7.74
C ALA A 152 41.57 -22.96 -6.51
N LYS A 153 41.03 -24.12 -6.13
CA LYS A 153 41.44 -24.89 -4.95
C LYS A 153 42.91 -25.36 -4.97
N ARG A 154 43.58 -25.38 -6.13
CA ARG A 154 44.98 -25.83 -6.27
C ARG A 154 46.01 -24.72 -6.12
N ILE A 155 45.59 -23.46 -6.14
CA ILE A 155 46.48 -22.31 -6.02
C ILE A 155 46.17 -21.52 -4.75
N TRP A 156 47.09 -20.64 -4.33
CA TRP A 156 46.80 -19.69 -3.27
C TRP A 156 45.77 -18.66 -3.76
N LEU A 157 44.79 -18.35 -2.90
CA LEU A 157 43.72 -17.40 -3.15
C LEU A 157 43.59 -16.51 -1.92
N PRO A 158 43.36 -15.20 -2.08
CA PRO A 158 42.98 -14.36 -0.95
C PRO A 158 41.52 -14.66 -0.53
N ASP A 159 41.28 -14.68 0.76
CA ASP A 159 40.01 -15.02 1.40
C ASP A 159 39.12 -13.79 1.59
N ILE A 160 38.77 -13.15 0.48
CA ILE A 160 37.96 -11.93 0.49
C ILE A 160 36.49 -12.29 0.67
N VAL A 161 35.93 -11.89 1.80
CA VAL A 161 34.56 -12.21 2.22
C VAL A 161 33.74 -10.95 2.46
N LEU A 162 32.41 -11.10 2.45
CA LEU A 162 31.47 -10.05 2.82
C LEU A 162 31.32 -10.01 4.34
N TYR A 163 31.79 -8.95 5.00
CA TYR A 163 31.75 -8.86 6.47
C TYR A 163 30.35 -8.58 7.02
N ASN A 164 29.58 -7.72 6.36
CA ASN A 164 28.20 -7.40 6.76
C ASN A 164 27.18 -8.39 6.17
N ASN A 165 27.52 -9.68 6.17
CA ASN A 165 26.66 -10.76 5.69
C ASN A 165 25.52 -11.05 6.67
N ALA A 166 24.33 -11.32 6.15
CA ALA A 166 23.15 -11.70 6.94
C ALA A 166 22.84 -13.22 6.95
N ASP A 167 23.42 -14.01 6.03
CA ASP A 167 23.10 -15.44 5.85
C ASP A 167 23.99 -16.40 6.68
N GLY A 168 25.09 -15.89 7.24
CA GLY A 168 26.09 -16.68 7.98
C GLY A 168 27.01 -17.55 7.10
N THR A 169 26.80 -17.59 5.79
CA THR A 169 27.64 -18.29 4.80
C THR A 169 28.59 -17.31 4.11
N TYR A 170 29.85 -17.31 4.51
CA TYR A 170 30.86 -16.36 3.99
C TYR A 170 31.60 -16.85 2.74
N GLU A 171 31.46 -18.14 2.39
CA GLU A 171 32.11 -18.72 1.21
C GLU A 171 31.38 -18.37 -0.09
N VAL A 172 32.16 -18.25 -1.17
CA VAL A 172 31.62 -18.02 -2.51
C VAL A 172 30.90 -19.27 -3.02
N SER A 173 29.69 -19.11 -3.55
CA SER A 173 28.81 -20.22 -3.93
C SER A 173 29.40 -21.15 -4.98
N LEU A 174 30.30 -20.64 -5.84
CA LEU A 174 30.93 -21.43 -6.90
C LEU A 174 32.41 -21.07 -7.05
N TYR A 175 33.28 -22.04 -6.76
CA TYR A 175 34.71 -21.95 -7.05
C TYR A 175 34.97 -22.22 -8.53
N THR A 176 35.02 -21.16 -9.33
CA THR A 176 35.37 -21.23 -10.76
C THR A 176 36.87 -21.45 -10.98
N ASN A 177 37.26 -21.83 -12.20
CA ASN A 177 38.66 -21.87 -12.57
C ASN A 177 39.23 -20.45 -12.64
N VAL A 178 40.51 -20.34 -12.27
CA VAL A 178 41.27 -19.11 -12.28
C VAL A 178 42.05 -19.03 -13.59
N VAL A 179 42.19 -17.82 -14.14
CA VAL A 179 42.98 -17.56 -15.34
C VAL A 179 44.33 -16.98 -14.92
N VAL A 180 45.40 -17.71 -15.21
CA VAL A 180 46.77 -17.29 -14.98
C VAL A 180 47.40 -16.90 -16.31
N ARG A 181 48.12 -15.78 -16.37
CA ARG A 181 48.91 -15.37 -17.54
C ARG A 181 50.37 -15.74 -17.37
N SER A 182 51.11 -15.82 -18.47
CA SER A 182 52.55 -16.17 -18.49
C SER A 182 53.43 -15.29 -17.60
N ASN A 183 53.06 -14.04 -17.36
CA ASN A 183 53.76 -13.12 -16.45
C ASN A 183 53.49 -13.39 -14.95
N GLY A 184 52.70 -14.39 -14.60
CA GLY A 184 52.29 -14.68 -13.22
C GLY A 184 51.10 -13.86 -12.73
N SER A 185 50.48 -13.01 -13.58
CA SER A 185 49.24 -12.33 -13.20
C SER A 185 48.06 -13.29 -13.19
N ILE A 186 47.28 -13.23 -12.11
CA ILE A 186 46.18 -14.13 -11.81
C ILE A 186 44.90 -13.30 -11.80
N MET A 187 43.87 -13.78 -12.50
CA MET A 187 42.54 -13.20 -12.53
C MET A 187 41.52 -14.26 -12.11
N TRP A 188 40.79 -13.96 -11.05
CA TRP A 188 39.67 -14.77 -10.58
C TRP A 188 38.39 -13.95 -10.58
N LEU A 189 37.32 -14.51 -11.15
CA LEU A 189 36.02 -13.86 -11.27
C LEU A 189 34.93 -14.89 -10.91
N PRO A 190 34.70 -15.16 -9.62
CA PRO A 190 33.63 -16.05 -9.21
C PRO A 190 32.29 -15.30 -9.17
N PRO A 191 31.19 -15.94 -9.60
CA PRO A 191 29.85 -15.42 -9.37
C PRO A 191 29.44 -15.64 -7.91
N ALA A 192 28.88 -14.61 -7.29
CA ALA A 192 28.44 -14.67 -5.90
C ALA A 192 27.05 -14.04 -5.73
N ILE A 193 26.20 -14.71 -4.95
CA ILE A 193 24.96 -14.12 -4.44
C ILE A 193 25.27 -13.59 -3.04
N CYS A 194 25.33 -12.27 -2.92
CA CYS A 194 25.64 -11.60 -1.66
C CYS A 194 24.34 -11.18 -0.96
N LYS A 195 24.15 -11.66 0.28
CA LYS A 195 23.10 -11.20 1.19
C LYS A 195 23.72 -10.30 2.27
N SER A 196 23.58 -9.00 2.11
CA SER A 196 24.11 -8.03 3.07
C SER A 196 23.04 -7.50 4.00
N ALA A 197 23.37 -7.36 5.28
CA ALA A 197 22.59 -6.58 6.22
C ALA A 197 22.67 -5.08 5.84
N CYS A 198 21.52 -4.47 5.63
CA CYS A 198 21.38 -3.07 5.28
C CYS A 198 20.24 -2.43 6.07
N LYS A 199 20.55 -1.35 6.78
CA LYS A 199 19.55 -0.55 7.50
C LYS A 199 18.70 0.22 6.49
N ILE A 200 17.38 0.05 6.57
CA ILE A 200 16.41 0.71 5.68
C ILE A 200 15.82 1.95 6.36
N GLU A 201 15.84 3.08 5.65
CA GLU A 201 15.27 4.35 6.11
C GLU A 201 13.86 4.52 5.54
N VAL A 202 12.83 4.30 6.39
CA VAL A 202 11.42 4.26 5.95
C VAL A 202 10.70 5.62 6.02
N LYS A 203 11.40 6.70 6.36
CA LYS A 203 10.80 8.02 6.62
C LYS A 203 9.90 8.53 5.48
N HIS A 204 10.35 8.40 4.24
CA HIS A 204 9.67 8.89 3.04
C HIS A 204 9.03 7.79 2.19
N PHE A 205 8.77 6.60 2.76
CA PHE A 205 8.12 5.51 2.05
C PHE A 205 6.80 5.94 1.39
N PRO A 206 6.52 5.61 0.10
CA PRO A 206 7.30 4.80 -0.85
C PRO A 206 8.20 5.63 -1.80
N PHE A 207 8.42 6.91 -1.51
CA PHE A 207 9.28 7.83 -2.27
C PHE A 207 10.69 7.91 -1.68
N ASP A 208 11.20 6.77 -1.23
CA ASP A 208 12.43 6.64 -0.49
C ASP A 208 13.66 6.39 -1.39
N GLN A 209 14.81 6.85 -0.91
CA GLN A 209 16.12 6.42 -1.38
C GLN A 209 16.78 5.63 -0.26
N GLN A 210 17.44 4.53 -0.61
CA GLN A 210 18.16 3.68 0.31
C GLN A 210 19.64 3.69 -0.02
N ASN A 211 20.48 3.64 1.01
CA ASN A 211 21.93 3.54 0.89
C ASN A 211 22.41 2.27 1.60
N CYS A 212 22.54 1.19 0.82
CA CYS A 212 23.05 -0.08 1.31
C CYS A 212 24.54 -0.21 1.01
N SER A 213 25.28 -1.02 1.77
CA SER A 213 26.71 -1.21 1.52
C SER A 213 27.08 -2.69 1.45
N LEU A 214 28.03 -3.03 0.59
CA LEU A 214 28.72 -4.33 0.59
C LEU A 214 30.16 -4.11 1.06
N LYS A 215 30.53 -4.66 2.22
CA LYS A 215 31.87 -4.51 2.80
C LYS A 215 32.71 -5.76 2.56
N PHE A 216 33.68 -5.65 1.66
CA PHE A 216 34.62 -6.73 1.35
C PHE A 216 35.93 -6.54 2.12
N ARG A 217 36.39 -7.61 2.78
CA ARG A 217 37.68 -7.67 3.45
C ARG A 217 38.18 -9.12 3.54
N SER A 218 39.48 -9.30 3.68
CA SER A 218 40.11 -10.58 4.01
C SER A 218 39.77 -11.05 5.42
N TRP A 219 39.48 -12.33 5.59
CA TRP A 219 39.19 -12.88 6.91
C TRP A 219 40.46 -13.17 7.73
N THR A 220 41.51 -13.68 7.08
CA THR A 220 42.73 -14.16 7.74
C THR A 220 43.91 -13.19 7.64
N TYR A 221 44.00 -12.40 6.57
CA TYR A 221 45.11 -11.49 6.33
C TYR A 221 44.78 -10.04 6.74
N ASP A 222 45.79 -9.34 7.23
CA ASP A 222 45.70 -7.92 7.61
C ASP A 222 46.35 -7.00 6.56
N HIS A 223 46.16 -5.67 6.73
CA HIS A 223 46.76 -4.64 5.86
C HIS A 223 48.29 -4.70 5.79
N THR A 224 48.95 -5.35 6.75
CA THR A 224 50.41 -5.53 6.79
C THR A 224 50.91 -6.65 5.87
N GLU A 225 50.03 -7.52 5.38
CA GLU A 225 50.37 -8.66 4.53
C GLU A 225 49.77 -8.55 3.13
N ILE A 226 48.54 -8.03 3.05
CA ILE A 226 47.84 -7.80 1.79
C ILE A 226 47.34 -6.37 1.71
N ASP A 227 47.37 -5.79 0.51
CA ASP A 227 46.80 -4.48 0.25
C ASP A 227 45.64 -4.62 -0.73
N MET A 228 44.44 -4.20 -0.31
CA MET A 228 43.25 -4.21 -1.17
C MET A 228 43.14 -2.87 -1.89
N VAL A 229 43.24 -2.92 -3.21
CA VAL A 229 43.23 -1.75 -4.09
C VAL A 229 42.00 -1.79 -4.97
N LEU A 230 41.29 -0.66 -5.04
CA LEU A 230 40.13 -0.53 -5.91
C LEU A 230 40.59 -0.28 -7.35
N LYS A 231 40.16 -1.12 -8.29
CA LYS A 231 40.54 -1.00 -9.71
C LYS A 231 39.80 0.13 -10.43
N SER A 232 38.53 0.35 -10.09
CA SER A 232 37.69 1.42 -10.62
C SER A 232 36.90 2.11 -9.50
N PRO A 233 36.76 3.44 -9.51
CA PRO A 233 36.08 4.18 -8.44
C PRO A 233 34.59 3.86 -8.33
N THR A 234 33.99 3.30 -9.38
CA THR A 234 32.60 2.84 -9.41
C THR A 234 32.55 1.36 -9.76
N ALA A 235 31.50 0.68 -9.30
CA ALA A 235 31.18 -0.67 -9.76
C ALA A 235 30.76 -0.66 -11.23
N SER A 236 31.09 -1.71 -11.97
CA SER A 236 30.60 -1.89 -13.34
C SER A 236 29.14 -2.37 -13.33
N MET A 237 28.36 -1.89 -14.30
CA MET A 237 27.00 -2.33 -14.58
C MET A 237 26.85 -2.83 -16.03
N ASP A 238 27.96 -3.26 -16.66
CA ASP A 238 27.98 -3.58 -18.10
C ASP A 238 27.02 -4.73 -18.48
N ASP A 239 26.79 -5.68 -17.57
CA ASP A 239 25.85 -6.81 -17.74
C ASP A 239 24.69 -6.74 -16.74
N PHE A 240 24.21 -5.52 -16.45
CA PHE A 240 23.15 -5.30 -15.48
C PHE A 240 21.76 -5.54 -16.08
N THR A 241 20.98 -6.42 -15.44
CA THR A 241 19.55 -6.56 -15.73
C THR A 241 18.73 -5.64 -14.81
N PRO A 242 17.96 -4.68 -15.36
CA PRO A 242 17.21 -3.73 -14.54
C PRO A 242 16.12 -4.39 -13.71
N SER A 243 15.93 -3.91 -12.48
CA SER A 243 14.86 -4.36 -11.59
C SER A 243 13.54 -3.65 -11.87
N GLY A 244 12.44 -4.37 -11.68
CA GLY A 244 11.08 -3.82 -11.81
C GLY A 244 10.65 -2.94 -10.64
N GLU A 245 11.32 -3.04 -9.48
CA GLU A 245 10.95 -2.32 -8.26
C GLU A 245 11.94 -1.21 -7.88
N TRP A 246 13.22 -1.38 -8.18
CA TRP A 246 14.29 -0.49 -7.76
C TRP A 246 15.10 0.02 -8.95
N ASP A 247 15.43 1.31 -8.92
CA ASP A 247 16.39 1.94 -9.82
C ASP A 247 17.71 2.19 -9.08
N ILE A 248 18.83 1.93 -9.75
CA ILE A 248 20.15 2.20 -9.21
C ILE A 248 20.56 3.61 -9.61
N VAL A 249 20.76 4.48 -8.62
CA VAL A 249 21.14 5.88 -8.85
C VAL A 249 22.67 5.99 -8.98
N ALA A 250 23.41 5.36 -8.07
CA ALA A 250 24.87 5.36 -8.09
C ALA A 250 25.44 4.13 -7.35
N LEU A 251 26.61 3.66 -7.81
CA LEU A 251 27.40 2.59 -7.19
C LEU A 251 28.87 2.99 -6.96
N PRO A 252 29.17 3.92 -6.05
CA PRO A 252 30.55 4.27 -5.74
C PRO A 252 31.24 3.17 -4.92
N GLY A 253 32.51 2.91 -5.24
CA GLY A 253 33.41 2.10 -4.43
C GLY A 253 34.36 3.00 -3.64
N ARG A 254 34.58 2.69 -2.37
CA ARG A 254 35.58 3.35 -1.53
C ARG A 254 36.47 2.33 -0.83
N ARG A 255 37.72 2.70 -0.65
CA ARG A 255 38.68 1.98 0.19
C ARG A 255 38.75 2.68 1.54
N THR A 256 38.47 1.98 2.63
CA THR A 256 38.58 2.54 3.99
C THR A 256 39.80 1.96 4.67
N VAL A 257 40.65 2.82 5.21
CA VAL A 257 41.75 2.47 6.10
C VAL A 257 41.50 3.20 7.40
N ASN A 258 41.55 2.48 8.52
CA ASN A 258 41.33 3.11 9.83
C ASN A 258 42.67 3.66 10.36
N PRO A 259 42.82 4.97 10.61
CA PRO A 259 44.07 5.51 11.15
C PRO A 259 44.42 5.00 12.56
N GLN A 260 43.41 4.58 13.32
CA GLN A 260 43.58 4.08 14.69
C GLN A 260 43.96 2.59 14.73
N ASP A 261 43.62 1.83 13.69
CA ASP A 261 43.93 0.42 13.55
C ASP A 261 44.66 0.19 12.22
N PRO A 262 46.00 0.17 12.22
CA PRO A 262 46.79 0.04 11.00
C PRO A 262 46.66 -1.34 10.33
N SER A 263 46.02 -2.32 10.98
CA SER A 263 45.72 -3.63 10.38
C SER A 263 44.45 -3.60 9.52
N TYR A 264 43.61 -2.57 9.70
CA TYR A 264 42.30 -2.47 9.09
C TYR A 264 42.36 -1.93 7.66
N VAL A 265 41.93 -2.76 6.71
CA VAL A 265 41.64 -2.35 5.34
C VAL A 265 40.33 -3.00 4.89
N ASP A 266 39.45 -2.23 4.28
CA ASP A 266 38.26 -2.75 3.62
C ASP A 266 38.01 -2.04 2.27
N VAL A 267 37.25 -2.72 1.42
CA VAL A 267 36.70 -2.13 0.20
C VAL A 267 35.18 -2.21 0.29
N THR A 268 34.55 -1.05 0.37
CA THR A 268 33.10 -0.94 0.49
C THR A 268 32.50 -0.38 -0.80
N TYR A 269 31.48 -1.06 -1.31
CA TYR A 269 30.65 -0.53 -2.40
C TYR A 269 29.31 -0.08 -1.83
N ASP A 270 28.95 1.18 -2.06
CA ASP A 270 27.63 1.70 -1.69
C ASP A 270 26.64 1.53 -2.83
N PHE A 271 25.42 1.19 -2.46
CA PHE A 271 24.27 0.97 -3.32
C PHE A 271 23.25 2.05 -3.00
N ILE A 272 23.30 3.14 -3.78
CA ILE A 272 22.32 4.22 -3.70
C ILE A 272 21.19 3.86 -4.66
N ILE A 273 20.09 3.36 -4.10
CA ILE A 273 18.94 2.85 -4.85
C ILE A 273 17.69 3.69 -4.56
N ARG A 274 16.82 3.83 -5.56
CA ARG A 274 15.55 4.55 -5.48
C ARG A 274 14.40 3.62 -5.81
N ARG A 275 13.33 3.67 -5.03
CA ARG A 275 12.13 2.85 -5.27
C ARG A 275 11.28 3.41 -6.41
N LYS A 276 10.67 2.53 -7.20
CA LYS A 276 9.57 2.84 -8.12
C LYS A 276 8.24 2.86 -7.36
N PRO A 277 7.60 4.03 -7.14
CA PRO A 277 6.50 4.15 -6.18
C PRO A 277 5.12 3.75 -6.73
N LEU A 278 4.99 3.45 -8.02
CA LEU A 278 3.70 3.27 -8.69
C LEU A 278 2.80 2.20 -8.06
N PHE A 279 3.39 1.04 -7.73
CA PHE A 279 2.66 -0.08 -7.12
C PHE A 279 2.03 0.33 -5.77
N TYR A 280 2.80 0.97 -4.90
CA TYR A 280 2.33 1.44 -3.60
C TYR A 280 1.40 2.65 -3.71
N THR A 281 1.59 3.51 -4.71
CA THR A 281 0.70 4.64 -4.95
C THR A 281 -0.71 4.15 -5.31
N ILE A 282 -0.82 3.20 -6.24
CA ILE A 282 -2.12 2.67 -6.68
C ILE A 282 -2.78 1.79 -5.62
N ASN A 283 -2.01 0.90 -4.97
CA ASN A 283 -2.60 -0.11 -4.08
C ASN A 283 -2.69 0.29 -2.61
N VAL A 284 -1.95 1.32 -2.18
CA VAL A 284 -1.94 1.77 -0.78
C VAL A 284 -2.44 3.21 -0.66
N ILE A 285 -1.88 4.14 -1.41
CA ILE A 285 -2.22 5.58 -1.26
C ILE A 285 -3.65 5.86 -1.75
N ILE A 286 -4.02 5.42 -2.97
CA ILE A 286 -5.34 5.69 -3.53
C ILE A 286 -6.48 5.14 -2.64
N PRO A 287 -6.47 3.86 -2.21
CA PRO A 287 -7.52 3.34 -1.32
C PRO A 287 -7.59 4.07 0.02
N CYS A 288 -6.45 4.49 0.58
CA CYS A 288 -6.42 5.26 1.82
C CYS A 288 -7.10 6.63 1.65
N VAL A 289 -6.80 7.35 0.56
CA VAL A 289 -7.47 8.63 0.23
C VAL A 289 -8.98 8.42 0.01
N LEU A 290 -9.38 7.35 -0.69
CA LEU A 290 -10.80 7.02 -0.88
C LEU A 290 -11.51 6.76 0.45
N ILE A 291 -10.91 5.99 1.37
CA ILE A 291 -11.48 5.73 2.70
C ILE A 291 -11.64 7.04 3.50
N THR A 292 -10.65 7.93 3.44
CA THR A 292 -10.76 9.24 4.11
C THR A 292 -11.90 10.07 3.52
N SER A 293 -12.10 10.03 2.19
CA SER A 293 -13.22 10.74 1.55
C SER A 293 -14.59 10.17 1.97
N LEU A 294 -14.70 8.84 2.11
CA LEU A 294 -15.93 8.19 2.60
C LEU A 294 -16.25 8.58 4.04
N SER A 295 -15.23 8.79 4.88
CA SER A 295 -15.44 9.24 6.27
C SER A 295 -16.05 10.65 6.38
N ILE A 296 -15.79 11.51 5.40
CA ILE A 296 -16.38 12.85 5.30
C ILE A 296 -17.81 12.75 4.75
N LEU A 297 -18.03 11.86 3.77
CA LEU A 297 -19.33 11.64 3.15
C LEU A 297 -20.41 11.19 4.15
N VAL A 298 -20.02 10.54 5.26
CA VAL A 298 -20.90 10.18 6.38
C VAL A 298 -21.71 11.37 6.91
N PHE A 299 -21.11 12.57 6.99
CA PHE A 299 -21.78 13.79 7.47
C PHE A 299 -22.69 14.44 6.43
N TYR A 300 -22.66 13.96 5.19
CA TYR A 300 -23.59 14.40 4.15
C TYR A 300 -24.86 13.55 4.12
N LEU A 301 -24.79 12.31 4.62
CA LEU A 301 -25.91 11.38 4.61
C LEU A 301 -26.94 11.75 5.70
N PRO A 302 -28.22 11.98 5.33
CA PRO A 302 -29.25 12.31 6.31
C PRO A 302 -29.48 11.16 7.29
N SER A 303 -29.74 11.50 8.55
CA SER A 303 -29.98 10.54 9.64
C SER A 303 -31.30 9.78 9.52
N ASP A 304 -32.26 10.27 8.73
CA ASP A 304 -33.54 9.58 8.52
C ASP A 304 -33.38 8.24 7.76
N CYS A 305 -32.30 8.05 6.99
CA CYS A 305 -32.09 6.84 6.17
C CYS A 305 -31.63 5.61 6.95
N GLY A 306 -31.25 5.73 8.23
CA GLY A 306 -30.77 4.62 9.06
C GLY A 306 -29.39 4.03 8.68
N GLU A 307 -28.95 4.17 7.44
CA GLU A 307 -27.68 3.61 6.92
C GLU A 307 -26.41 4.34 7.37
N LYS A 308 -26.54 5.47 8.05
CA LYS A 308 -25.41 6.29 8.53
C LYS A 308 -24.46 5.50 9.44
N MET A 309 -25.02 4.69 10.35
CA MET A 309 -24.23 3.88 11.28
C MET A 309 -23.54 2.70 10.58
N THR A 310 -24.21 2.06 9.62
CA THR A 310 -23.64 0.99 8.81
C THR A 310 -22.39 1.49 8.07
N LEU A 311 -22.50 2.65 7.39
CA LEU A 311 -21.38 3.26 6.68
C LEU A 311 -20.20 3.57 7.61
N CYS A 312 -20.47 4.11 8.80
CA CYS A 312 -19.44 4.39 9.82
C CYS A 312 -18.65 3.14 10.22
N ILE A 313 -19.36 2.04 10.51
CA ILE A 313 -18.75 0.78 10.94
C ILE A 313 -17.94 0.15 9.80
N SER A 314 -18.48 0.14 8.58
CA SER A 314 -17.77 -0.38 7.40
C SER A 314 -16.48 0.40 7.11
N VAL A 315 -16.49 1.73 7.24
CA VAL A 315 -15.30 2.58 7.06
C VAL A 315 -14.24 2.28 8.13
N LEU A 316 -14.63 2.09 9.40
CA LEU A 316 -13.71 1.71 10.47
C LEU A 316 -13.06 0.34 10.22
N LEU A 317 -13.86 -0.64 9.81
CA LEU A 317 -13.36 -1.98 9.52
C LEU A 317 -12.40 -1.97 8.32
N ALA A 318 -12.73 -1.26 7.25
CA ALA A 318 -11.82 -1.10 6.12
C ALA A 318 -10.49 -0.47 6.56
N LEU A 319 -10.54 0.61 7.34
CA LEU A 319 -9.33 1.30 7.82
C LEU A 319 -8.43 0.40 8.67
N THR A 320 -9.01 -0.38 9.59
CA THR A 320 -8.24 -1.31 10.44
C THR A 320 -7.57 -2.41 9.60
N VAL A 321 -8.25 -2.95 8.58
CA VAL A 321 -7.65 -3.92 7.65
C VAL A 321 -6.49 -3.31 6.86
N PHE A 322 -6.63 -2.09 6.34
CA PHE A 322 -5.54 -1.40 5.63
C PHE A 322 -4.35 -1.10 6.55
N LEU A 323 -4.59 -0.76 7.83
CA LEU A 323 -3.54 -0.57 8.82
C LEU A 323 -2.78 -1.88 9.12
N LEU A 324 -3.49 -3.01 9.19
CA LEU A 324 -2.86 -4.32 9.36
C LEU A 324 -2.07 -4.76 8.12
N LEU A 325 -2.46 -4.32 6.93
CA LEU A 325 -1.72 -4.58 5.71
C LEU A 325 -0.39 -3.80 5.69
N ILE A 326 -0.40 -2.51 6.05
CA ILE A 326 0.84 -1.70 6.03
C ILE A 326 1.84 -2.15 7.09
N SER A 327 1.38 -2.56 8.27
CA SER A 327 2.26 -3.00 9.36
C SER A 327 2.98 -4.32 9.08
N LYS A 328 2.51 -5.09 8.09
CA LYS A 328 3.19 -6.30 7.60
C LYS A 328 4.27 -6.00 6.57
N ILE A 329 4.17 -4.89 5.84
CA ILE A 329 5.10 -4.50 4.78
C ILE A 329 6.28 -3.70 5.36
N VAL A 330 6.01 -2.75 6.25
CA VAL A 330 7.05 -1.91 6.85
C VAL A 330 7.79 -2.69 7.94
N PRO A 331 9.13 -2.61 8.04
CA PRO A 331 9.88 -3.21 9.13
C PRO A 331 9.43 -2.69 10.50
N PRO A 332 9.42 -3.55 11.54
CA PRO A 332 9.12 -3.15 12.92
C PRO A 332 10.29 -2.36 13.52
N THR A 333 10.51 -1.13 13.06
CA THR A 333 11.55 -0.23 13.56
C THR A 333 10.94 0.98 14.24
N SER A 334 11.50 1.38 15.38
CA SER A 334 11.06 2.54 16.18
C SER A 334 11.85 3.81 15.90
N LEU A 335 12.88 3.75 15.06
CA LEU A 335 13.77 4.88 14.79
C LEU A 335 13.03 6.05 14.15
N ASP A 336 12.14 5.76 13.19
CA ASP A 336 11.28 6.74 12.55
C ASP A 336 9.99 6.07 12.08
N VAL A 337 8.85 6.74 12.30
CA VAL A 337 7.56 6.30 11.77
C VAL A 337 7.45 6.76 10.31
N PRO A 338 7.12 5.86 9.36
CA PRO A 338 7.00 6.22 7.96
C PRO A 338 5.89 7.25 7.74
N LEU A 339 6.02 8.09 6.72
CA LEU A 339 5.01 9.11 6.42
C LEU A 339 3.60 8.51 6.24
N ILE A 340 3.49 7.37 5.53
CA ILE A 340 2.23 6.64 5.38
C ILE A 340 1.65 6.21 6.73
N GLY A 341 2.50 5.83 7.70
CA GLY A 341 2.09 5.48 9.04
C GLY A 341 1.56 6.68 9.82
N LYS A 342 2.24 7.84 9.71
CA LYS A 342 1.75 9.10 10.30
C LYS A 342 0.40 9.51 9.70
N TYR A 343 0.24 9.37 8.39
CA TYR A 343 -1.02 9.63 7.71
C TYR A 343 -2.12 8.67 8.17
N LEU A 344 -1.87 7.35 8.17
CA LEU A 344 -2.84 6.36 8.63
C LEU A 344 -3.25 6.58 10.10
N MET A 345 -2.32 6.90 10.99
CA MET A 345 -2.62 7.25 12.38
C MET A 345 -3.49 8.51 12.48
N PHE A 346 -3.17 9.56 11.72
CA PHE A 346 -4.01 10.76 11.64
C PHE A 346 -5.42 10.44 11.15
N THR A 347 -5.55 9.63 10.09
CA THR A 347 -6.85 9.23 9.55
C THR A 347 -7.64 8.35 10.51
N MET A 348 -6.99 7.49 11.29
CA MET A 348 -7.62 6.65 12.31
C MET A 348 -8.22 7.48 13.44
N VAL A 349 -7.48 8.48 13.91
CA VAL A 349 -7.97 9.43 14.91
C VAL A 349 -9.16 10.23 14.33
N LEU A 350 -9.04 10.72 13.10
CA LEU A 350 -10.10 11.47 12.42
C LEU A 350 -11.38 10.64 12.26
N VAL A 351 -11.27 9.41 11.77
CA VAL A 351 -12.41 8.49 11.59
C VAL A 351 -13.06 8.14 12.93
N THR A 352 -12.26 7.93 13.98
CA THR A 352 -12.79 7.63 15.32
C THR A 352 -13.60 8.81 15.86
N PHE A 353 -13.10 10.05 15.74
CA PHE A 353 -13.87 11.24 16.10
C PHE A 353 -15.11 11.41 15.23
N SER A 354 -15.04 11.05 13.94
CA SER A 354 -16.19 11.10 13.03
C SER A 354 -17.32 10.17 13.48
N ILE A 355 -16.99 8.95 13.91
CA ILE A 355 -17.96 7.97 14.41
C ILE A 355 -18.62 8.46 15.71
N VAL A 356 -17.83 8.94 16.67
CA VAL A 356 -18.35 9.46 17.95
C VAL A 356 -19.31 10.63 17.72
N THR A 357 -18.93 11.57 16.84
CA THR A 357 -19.77 12.70 16.47
C THR A 357 -21.03 12.24 15.74
N SER A 358 -20.94 11.26 14.86
CA SER A 358 -22.11 10.71 14.14
C SER A 358 -23.12 10.06 15.09
N VAL A 359 -22.65 9.32 16.11
CA VAL A 359 -23.51 8.78 17.18
C VAL A 359 -24.18 9.91 17.97
N CYS A 360 -23.44 10.99 18.28
CA CYS A 360 -23.98 12.16 18.97
C CYS A 360 -25.07 12.85 18.14
N VAL A 361 -24.85 13.07 16.84
CA VAL A 361 -25.83 13.65 15.91
C VAL A 361 -27.08 12.78 15.83
N LEU A 362 -26.92 11.45 15.75
CA LEU A 362 -28.04 10.52 15.71
C LEU A 362 -28.86 10.56 17.02
N ASN A 363 -28.18 10.67 18.17
CA ASN A 363 -28.85 10.83 19.46
C ASN A 363 -29.66 12.12 19.53
N VAL A 364 -29.14 13.23 19.00
CA VAL A 364 -29.88 14.51 18.92
C VAL A 364 -31.07 14.42 17.95
N HIS A 365 -30.91 13.72 16.83
CA HIS A 365 -31.95 13.57 15.81
C HIS A 365 -33.20 12.83 16.33
N HIS A 366 -33.01 11.80 17.16
CA HIS A 366 -34.10 11.00 17.71
C HIS A 366 -34.67 11.55 19.03
N ARG A 367 -34.37 12.81 19.41
CA ARG A 367 -34.99 13.44 20.59
C ARG A 367 -36.44 13.79 20.31
N SER A 368 -37.32 13.38 21.23
CA SER A 368 -38.75 13.69 21.22
C SER A 368 -39.11 14.69 22.32
N PRO A 369 -40.09 15.60 22.10
CA PRO A 369 -40.56 16.57 23.08
C PRO A 369 -41.06 15.94 24.40
N SER A 370 -41.54 14.69 24.36
CA SER A 370 -41.97 13.95 25.57
C SER A 370 -40.83 13.58 26.51
N THR A 371 -39.59 13.51 26.01
CA THR A 371 -38.41 13.06 26.76
C THR A 371 -37.44 14.20 27.07
N HIS A 372 -37.35 15.20 26.18
CA HIS A 372 -36.34 16.26 26.27
C HIS A 372 -36.94 17.64 25.95
N THR A 373 -36.65 18.61 26.82
CA THR A 373 -36.98 20.02 26.59
C THR A 373 -35.81 20.74 25.91
N MET A 374 -36.10 21.58 24.91
CA MET A 374 -35.08 22.38 24.23
C MET A 374 -34.62 23.54 25.13
N ALA A 375 -33.35 23.52 25.53
CA ALA A 375 -32.78 24.62 26.31
C ALA A 375 -32.73 25.93 25.47
N PRO A 376 -32.97 27.11 26.08
CA PRO A 376 -33.02 28.38 25.34
C PRO A 376 -31.74 28.74 24.60
N TRP A 377 -30.59 28.30 25.11
CA TRP A 377 -29.29 28.52 24.47
C TRP A 377 -29.13 27.69 23.18
N VAL A 378 -29.64 26.45 23.15
CA VAL A 378 -29.60 25.57 21.97
C VAL A 378 -30.37 26.23 20.82
N ARG A 379 -31.55 26.79 21.12
CA ARG A 379 -32.36 27.52 20.13
C ARG A 379 -31.60 28.72 19.55
N ARG A 380 -30.96 29.55 20.37
CA ARG A 380 -30.20 30.71 19.85
C ARG A 380 -28.99 30.28 19.01
N CYS A 381 -28.22 29.30 19.47
CA CYS A 381 -26.99 28.89 18.80
C CYS A 381 -27.27 28.11 17.51
N PHE A 382 -28.09 27.04 17.58
CA PHE A 382 -28.28 26.09 16.49
C PHE A 382 -29.43 26.43 15.54
N LEU A 383 -30.44 27.22 15.95
CA LEU A 383 -31.53 27.63 15.06
C LEU A 383 -31.31 29.01 14.43
N HIS A 384 -30.52 29.89 15.05
CA HIS A 384 -30.30 31.25 14.55
C HIS A 384 -28.86 31.51 14.13
N GLN A 385 -27.88 31.41 15.05
CA GLN A 385 -26.51 31.84 14.73
C GLN A 385 -25.78 30.92 13.74
N LEU A 386 -25.74 29.61 14.00
CA LEU A 386 -25.00 28.64 13.18
C LEU A 386 -25.57 28.46 11.77
N PRO A 387 -26.90 28.41 11.54
CA PRO A 387 -27.45 28.33 10.19
C PRO A 387 -27.10 29.56 9.34
N THR A 388 -27.08 30.76 9.94
CA THR A 388 -26.67 31.98 9.24
C THR A 388 -25.18 31.93 8.89
N PHE A 389 -24.32 31.42 9.78
CA PHE A 389 -22.89 31.22 9.51
C PHE A 389 -22.63 30.16 8.43
N LEU A 390 -23.41 29.07 8.41
CA LEU A 390 -23.31 27.96 7.46
C LEU A 390 -24.09 28.20 6.15
N PHE A 391 -24.66 29.39 5.95
CA PHE A 391 -25.51 29.76 4.81
C PHE A 391 -26.71 28.81 4.56
N MET A 392 -27.26 28.23 5.62
CA MET A 392 -28.46 27.39 5.54
C MET A 392 -29.71 28.26 5.65
N LYS A 393 -30.60 28.19 4.67
CA LYS A 393 -31.95 28.75 4.77
C LYS A 393 -32.89 27.70 5.36
N ARG A 394 -33.63 28.07 6.41
CA ARG A 394 -34.71 27.23 6.94
C ARG A 394 -35.80 27.15 5.86
N PRO A 395 -36.31 25.95 5.50
CA PRO A 395 -37.51 25.85 4.69
C PRO A 395 -38.63 26.58 5.41
N ASP A 396 -39.24 27.58 4.75
CA ASP A 396 -40.27 28.42 5.37
C ASP A 396 -41.46 27.54 5.82
N SER A 397 -41.56 27.29 7.12
CA SER A 397 -42.81 26.90 7.74
C SER A 397 -43.74 28.10 7.64
N LYS A 398 -44.65 28.09 6.67
CA LYS A 398 -45.72 29.08 6.55
C LYS A 398 -46.39 29.21 7.92
N PRO A 399 -46.37 30.37 8.58
CA PRO A 399 -47.18 30.55 9.78
C PRO A 399 -48.64 30.47 9.34
N LEU A 400 -49.35 29.46 9.83
CA LEU A 400 -50.81 29.43 9.73
C LEU A 400 -51.31 30.68 10.46
N ARG A 401 -51.83 31.61 9.67
CA ARG A 401 -52.37 32.92 10.05
C ARG A 401 -53.20 32.79 11.32
N SER A 402 -52.71 33.35 12.42
CA SER A 402 -53.51 33.55 13.61
C SER A 402 -54.69 34.50 13.28
N PRO A 403 -55.92 34.25 13.75
CA PRO A 403 -57.00 35.21 13.60
C PRO A 403 -56.68 36.44 14.47
N GLN A 404 -56.45 37.59 13.84
CA GLN A 404 -56.38 38.87 14.54
C GLN A 404 -57.77 39.23 15.09
N PRO A 405 -57.91 39.61 16.37
CA PRO A 405 -59.15 40.20 16.86
C PRO A 405 -59.33 41.59 16.25
N SER A 406 -60.48 41.81 15.63
CA SER A 406 -60.95 43.07 15.05
C SER A 406 -61.02 44.17 16.12
N GLN A 407 -60.19 45.21 15.99
CA GLN A 407 -60.46 46.50 16.60
C GLN A 407 -61.21 47.38 15.59
N SER A 408 -62.52 47.47 15.78
CA SER A 408 -63.35 48.51 15.17
C SER A 408 -62.98 49.87 15.78
N ARG A 409 -62.38 50.75 14.98
CA ARG A 409 -62.39 52.20 15.24
C ARG A 409 -63.16 52.88 14.12
N LEU A 410 -64.30 53.45 14.51
CA LEU A 410 -65.00 54.51 13.78
C LEU A 410 -64.06 55.71 13.57
N PRO A 411 -64.21 56.43 12.45
CA PRO A 411 -64.10 57.87 12.51
C PRO A 411 -65.38 58.55 12.01
N GLN A 412 -65.80 59.55 12.79
CA GLN A 412 -66.79 60.54 12.42
C GLN A 412 -66.33 61.39 11.23
N SER A 413 -67.34 61.73 10.43
CA SER A 413 -67.45 62.78 9.41
C SER A 413 -66.56 64.01 9.59
N GLU A 414 -65.94 64.47 8.49
CA GLU A 414 -66.14 65.84 8.01
C GLU A 414 -65.89 65.94 6.49
N ALA A 415 -66.79 66.67 5.83
CA ALA A 415 -66.86 66.88 4.40
C ALA A 415 -66.05 68.11 3.97
N THR A 416 -65.51 68.13 2.74
CA THR A 416 -65.95 69.02 1.64
C THR A 416 -64.96 69.07 0.46
N ALA A 417 -65.56 69.18 -0.74
CA ALA A 417 -65.08 69.73 -2.03
C ALA A 417 -63.93 69.01 -2.77
N ALA A 418 -64.22 68.30 -3.88
CA ALA A 418 -64.37 68.81 -5.27
C ALA A 418 -63.01 69.16 -5.91
N ALA A 419 -62.63 68.83 -7.14
CA ALA A 419 -63.14 68.15 -8.33
C ALA A 419 -61.85 67.66 -9.06
N SER A 420 -61.76 66.86 -10.12
CA SER A 420 -62.58 66.68 -11.32
C SER A 420 -61.89 65.60 -12.18
N ALA A 421 -62.70 64.72 -12.79
CA ALA A 421 -62.60 64.20 -14.18
C ALA A 421 -61.27 63.53 -14.64
N THR A 422 -61.24 62.39 -15.35
CA THR A 422 -62.17 61.82 -16.34
C THR A 422 -61.70 60.38 -16.66
N GLY A 423 -62.62 59.45 -16.90
CA GLY A 423 -62.34 58.05 -17.32
C GLY A 423 -62.00 57.92 -18.83
N PRO A 424 -62.31 56.81 -19.54
CA PRO A 424 -63.06 55.61 -19.10
C PRO A 424 -62.59 54.23 -19.66
N ALA A 425 -63.30 53.18 -19.24
CA ALA A 425 -63.63 51.90 -19.92
C ALA A 425 -62.48 50.92 -20.24
N SER A 426 -62.57 49.59 -20.26
CA SER A 426 -63.56 48.51 -20.06
C SER A 426 -62.70 47.23 -20.25
N SER A 427 -62.87 46.06 -19.60
CA SER A 427 -63.89 45.05 -19.87
C SER A 427 -63.60 43.74 -19.09
N SER A 428 -64.62 43.21 -18.41
CA SER A 428 -65.10 41.81 -18.39
C SER A 428 -64.15 40.60 -18.17
N ASN A 429 -64.46 39.81 -17.12
CA ASN A 429 -64.77 38.36 -17.09
C ASN A 429 -64.24 37.72 -15.78
N LEU A 430 -65.06 37.37 -14.78
CA LEU A 430 -66.13 36.35 -14.66
C LEU A 430 -65.60 34.91 -14.51
N TYR A 431 -65.69 34.38 -13.28
CA TYR A 431 -66.10 33.02 -12.82
C TYR A 431 -65.79 32.95 -11.31
N GLY A 432 -66.74 32.95 -10.37
CA GLY A 432 -67.72 31.88 -10.06
C GLY A 432 -67.12 31.00 -8.93
N SER A 433 -67.70 30.73 -7.76
CA SER A 433 -69.03 30.90 -7.16
C SER A 433 -68.87 30.94 -5.64
N SER A 434 -69.70 31.72 -4.95
CA SER A 434 -69.84 31.78 -3.49
C SER A 434 -71.20 31.22 -3.08
N MET A 435 -71.22 30.23 -2.20
CA MET A 435 -72.39 29.61 -1.54
C MET A 435 -71.89 29.02 -0.22
N TYR A 436 -72.50 29.09 0.95
CA TYR A 436 -73.55 29.93 1.55
C TYR A 436 -73.20 29.92 3.05
N PHE A 437 -73.22 31.08 3.72
CA PHE A 437 -73.11 31.15 5.18
C PHE A 437 -74.53 31.30 5.74
N VAL A 438 -75.01 30.31 6.49
CA VAL A 438 -76.27 30.41 7.24
C VAL A 438 -75.94 30.97 8.61
N SER A 439 -76.29 32.23 8.84
CA SER A 439 -76.24 32.88 10.15
C SER A 439 -77.57 32.68 10.87
N PRO A 440 -77.62 32.14 12.10
CA PRO A 440 -78.83 32.14 12.91
C PRO A 440 -78.73 33.22 13.99
N SER A 441 -79.49 34.31 13.89
CA SER A 441 -80.08 34.99 15.06
C SER A 441 -80.83 36.28 14.72
N SER A 442 -81.85 36.54 15.55
CA SER A 442 -82.59 37.79 15.79
C SER A 442 -83.92 38.00 15.06
N ALA A 443 -84.98 37.44 15.64
CA ALA A 443 -86.31 38.03 15.60
C ALA A 443 -86.78 38.27 17.04
N ALA A 444 -86.82 39.53 17.45
CA ALA A 444 -87.47 39.99 18.68
C ALA A 444 -88.93 40.37 18.39
N PRO A 445 -89.83 40.37 19.39
CA PRO A 445 -91.27 40.27 19.20
C PRO A 445 -91.94 41.64 19.02
N LYS A 446 -93.03 41.68 18.23
CA LYS A 446 -94.08 42.70 18.32
C LYS A 446 -95.44 42.03 18.14
N SER A 447 -96.38 42.36 19.02
CA SER A 447 -97.81 42.15 18.88
C SER A 447 -98.52 43.51 19.11
N PRO A 448 -99.85 43.66 18.92
CA PRO A 448 -100.83 42.76 18.30
C PRO A 448 -101.75 43.47 17.27
N SER A 449 -102.47 42.70 16.44
CA SER A 449 -103.91 42.90 16.10
C SER A 449 -104.34 41.99 14.94
N GLY A 450 -105.50 41.36 15.07
CA GLY A 450 -106.21 40.70 13.96
C GLY A 450 -106.71 39.29 14.28
N SER A 451 -108.03 39.16 14.40
CA SER A 451 -108.84 37.97 14.69
C SER A 451 -108.97 37.00 13.51
N ASP A 452 -109.06 35.69 13.81
CA ASP A 452 -110.21 34.79 13.53
C ASP A 452 -109.86 33.30 13.26
N LEU A 453 -110.43 32.46 14.14
CA LEU A 453 -111.12 31.16 13.93
C LEU A 453 -110.59 30.10 12.93
N LEU A 454 -110.15 28.93 13.44
CA LEU A 454 -110.86 27.60 13.37
C LEU A 454 -109.93 26.36 13.65
N ARG A 455 -110.18 25.72 14.81
CA ARG A 455 -110.40 24.27 15.09
C ARG A 455 -109.48 23.13 14.55
N ALA A 456 -108.60 22.64 15.44
CA ALA A 456 -108.37 21.24 15.94
C ALA A 456 -107.93 20.07 14.99
N PRO A 457 -107.50 18.87 15.51
CA PRO A 457 -106.53 18.53 16.58
C PRO A 457 -105.59 17.32 16.23
N ARG A 458 -104.50 17.11 16.99
CA ARG A 458 -104.04 15.81 17.58
C ARG A 458 -102.51 15.73 17.80
N ASP A 459 -102.17 15.54 19.07
CA ASP A 459 -101.13 14.67 19.63
C ASP A 459 -100.01 14.16 18.72
N PHE A 460 -98.81 14.73 18.91
CA PHE A 460 -97.58 13.95 18.91
C PHE A 460 -96.74 14.38 20.13
N ARG A 461 -96.83 13.59 21.20
CA ARG A 461 -95.89 13.67 22.33
C ARG A 461 -94.46 13.47 21.80
N LEU A 462 -93.67 14.53 21.74
CA LEU A 462 -92.22 14.42 21.64
C LEU A 462 -91.57 14.71 23.00
N ARG A 463 -90.85 13.66 23.43
CA ARG A 463 -89.97 13.49 24.57
C ARG A 463 -88.85 14.57 24.56
N PRO A 464 -88.19 14.86 25.71
CA PRO A 464 -87.69 16.18 26.04
C PRO A 464 -86.50 16.62 25.17
N THR A 465 -86.55 17.88 24.76
CA THR A 465 -85.49 18.68 24.12
C THR A 465 -84.15 18.69 24.88
N GLY A 466 -84.10 18.22 26.13
CA GLY A 466 -82.88 18.12 26.92
C GLY A 466 -81.86 17.06 26.44
N ARG A 467 -82.30 15.92 25.89
CA ARG A 467 -81.35 14.88 25.40
C ARG A 467 -80.64 15.31 24.12
N PHE A 468 -81.36 15.93 23.19
CA PHE A 468 -80.78 16.43 21.94
C PHE A 468 -79.78 17.57 22.19
N GLN A 469 -80.06 18.41 23.18
CA GLN A 469 -79.14 19.48 23.59
C GLN A 469 -77.88 18.93 24.27
N GLN A 470 -77.98 17.79 24.98
CA GLN A 470 -76.87 17.09 25.61
C GLN A 470 -75.99 16.37 24.57
N ASP A 471 -76.58 15.66 23.61
CA ASP A 471 -75.87 15.01 22.49
C ASP A 471 -75.12 16.03 21.61
N VAL A 472 -75.72 17.21 21.36
CA VAL A 472 -75.07 18.29 20.60
C VAL A 472 -73.94 18.95 21.39
N GLN A 473 -74.09 19.09 22.72
CA GLN A 473 -73.05 19.61 23.60
C GLN A 473 -71.84 18.64 23.65
N GLU A 474 -72.08 17.34 23.76
CA GLU A 474 -71.04 16.30 23.72
C GLU A 474 -70.32 16.28 22.36
N ALA A 475 -71.04 16.48 21.25
CA ALA A 475 -70.43 16.61 19.93
C ALA A 475 -69.56 17.87 19.79
N LEU A 476 -69.98 19.00 20.34
CA LEU A 476 -69.20 20.25 20.41
C LEU A 476 -67.92 20.08 21.25
N GLU A 477 -68.02 19.39 22.40
CA GLU A 477 -66.86 19.04 23.22
C GLU A 477 -65.92 18.07 22.49
N GLY A 478 -66.46 17.11 21.75
CA GLY A 478 -65.68 16.21 20.89
C GLY A 478 -64.91 16.96 19.81
N VAL A 479 -65.54 17.92 19.11
CA VAL A 479 -64.85 18.77 18.11
C VAL A 479 -63.80 19.67 18.76
N SER A 480 -64.10 20.24 19.93
CA SER A 480 -63.13 21.04 20.69
C SER A 480 -61.93 20.20 21.15
N PHE A 481 -62.17 18.96 21.59
CA PHE A 481 -61.11 18.02 21.97
C PHE A 481 -60.26 17.64 20.77
N ILE A 482 -60.86 17.31 19.63
CA ILE A 482 -60.13 16.99 18.39
C ILE A 482 -59.30 18.20 17.95
N ALA A 483 -59.86 19.41 17.93
CA ALA A 483 -59.13 20.61 17.56
C ALA A 483 -57.95 20.90 18.51
N GLN A 484 -58.14 20.71 19.81
CA GLN A 484 -57.09 20.89 20.81
C GLN A 484 -56.01 19.81 20.69
N HIS A 485 -56.40 18.56 20.44
CA HIS A 485 -55.49 17.43 20.25
C HIS A 485 -54.67 17.59 18.98
N MET A 486 -55.31 17.95 17.85
CA MET A 486 -54.61 18.29 16.60
C MET A 486 -53.63 19.45 16.81
N LYS A 487 -54.02 20.47 17.56
CA LYS A 487 -53.13 21.60 17.88
C LYS A 487 -51.94 21.21 18.75
N SER A 488 -52.13 20.34 19.75
CA SER A 488 -51.01 19.83 20.55
C SER A 488 -50.08 18.94 19.72
N ASP A 489 -50.64 18.10 18.85
CA ASP A 489 -49.87 17.21 17.98
C ASP A 489 -49.05 18.00 16.95
N ASP A 490 -49.63 19.06 16.36
CA ASP A 490 -48.91 20.02 15.50
C ASP A 490 -47.78 20.73 16.25
N GLN A 491 -47.98 21.09 17.53
CA GLN A 491 -46.95 21.70 18.36
C GLN A 491 -45.81 20.72 18.64
N ASP A 492 -46.13 19.49 19.03
CA ASP A 492 -45.13 18.46 19.30
C ASP A 492 -44.34 18.12 18.02
N GLN A 493 -45.01 18.03 16.88
CA GLN A 493 -44.38 17.80 15.58
C GLN A 493 -43.44 18.94 15.19
N SER A 494 -43.83 20.20 15.44
CA SER A 494 -42.96 21.36 15.20
C SER A 494 -41.67 21.33 16.05
N VAL A 495 -41.74 20.82 17.29
CA VAL A 495 -40.57 20.68 18.17
C VAL A 495 -39.67 19.52 17.72
N VAL A 496 -40.26 18.42 17.24
CA VAL A 496 -39.49 17.32 16.62
C VAL A 496 -38.76 17.81 15.38
N GLU A 497 -39.43 18.57 14.51
CA GLU A 497 -38.81 19.19 13.33
C GLU A 497 -37.65 20.14 13.71
N ASP A 498 -37.80 20.92 14.77
CA ASP A 498 -36.71 21.73 15.32
C ASP A 498 -35.51 20.85 15.76
N TRP A 499 -35.73 19.72 16.44
CA TRP A 499 -34.65 18.81 16.85
C TRP A 499 -33.94 18.18 15.66
N LYS A 500 -34.70 17.76 14.64
CA LYS A 500 -34.15 17.27 13.37
C LYS A 500 -33.33 18.34 12.68
N TYR A 501 -33.82 19.57 12.63
CA TYR A 501 -33.08 20.69 12.04
C TYR A 501 -31.79 20.98 12.81
N VAL A 502 -31.81 20.96 14.15
CA VAL A 502 -30.60 21.08 14.97
C VAL A 502 -29.60 19.98 14.63
N ALA A 503 -30.04 18.72 14.51
CA ALA A 503 -29.16 17.62 14.12
C ALA A 503 -28.52 17.84 12.74
N VAL A 504 -29.28 18.31 11.75
CA VAL A 504 -28.76 18.65 10.41
C VAL A 504 -27.73 19.78 10.46
N VAL A 505 -27.98 20.83 11.25
CA VAL A 505 -27.05 21.96 11.42
C VAL A 505 -25.74 21.49 12.06
N VAL A 506 -25.83 20.64 13.09
CA VAL A 506 -24.65 20.04 13.74
C VAL A 506 -23.87 19.18 12.75
N ASP A 507 -24.55 18.37 11.94
CA ASP A 507 -23.91 17.51 10.92
C ASP A 507 -23.13 18.35 9.89
N ARG A 508 -23.72 19.46 9.43
CA ARG A 508 -23.11 20.38 8.46
C ARG A 508 -21.94 21.16 9.05
N LEU A 509 -22.01 21.54 10.33
CA LEU A 509 -20.89 22.16 11.03
C LEU A 509 -19.69 21.21 11.06
N PHE A 510 -19.91 19.97 11.51
CA PHE A 510 -18.84 18.98 11.58
C PHE A 510 -18.32 18.61 10.19
N LEU A 511 -19.17 18.53 9.16
CA LEU A 511 -18.73 18.34 7.78
C LEU A 511 -17.65 19.35 7.38
N TRP A 512 -17.89 20.65 7.59
CA TRP A 512 -16.92 21.69 7.23
C TRP A 512 -15.63 21.58 8.05
N VAL A 513 -15.74 21.31 9.36
CA VAL A 513 -14.58 21.11 10.23
C VAL A 513 -13.73 19.93 9.73
N PHE A 514 -14.37 18.77 9.46
CA PHE A 514 -13.68 17.57 8.99
C PHE A 514 -13.08 17.75 7.60
N VAL A 515 -13.75 18.44 6.68
CA VAL A 515 -13.20 18.77 5.34
C VAL A 515 -11.94 19.60 5.49
N VAL A 516 -11.98 20.69 6.28
CA VAL A 516 -10.81 21.57 6.47
C VAL A 516 -9.66 20.82 7.13
N VAL A 517 -9.93 20.06 8.20
CA VAL A 517 -8.90 19.26 8.89
C VAL A 517 -8.31 18.19 7.97
N CYS A 518 -9.13 17.53 7.15
CA CYS A 518 -8.65 16.53 6.21
C CYS A 518 -7.79 17.14 5.09
N VAL A 519 -8.22 18.27 4.51
CA VAL A 519 -7.44 18.97 3.46
C VAL A 519 -6.12 19.51 4.02
N LEU A 520 -6.14 20.16 5.19
CA LEU A 520 -4.92 20.65 5.83
C LEU A 520 -4.00 19.50 6.27
N GLY A 521 -4.56 18.40 6.78
CA GLY A 521 -3.80 17.21 7.17
C GLY A 521 -3.15 16.50 5.99
N THR A 522 -3.89 16.31 4.90
CA THR A 522 -3.38 15.70 3.65
C THR A 522 -2.30 16.58 3.02
N VAL A 523 -2.55 17.87 2.84
CA VAL A 523 -1.56 18.80 2.29
C VAL A 523 -0.35 18.89 3.22
N GLY A 524 -0.53 19.10 4.53
CA GLY A 524 0.57 19.23 5.48
C GLY A 524 1.48 18.01 5.58
N LEU A 525 0.95 16.80 5.39
CA LEU A 525 1.72 15.56 5.45
C LEU A 525 2.40 15.22 4.11
N PHE A 526 1.71 15.39 2.98
CA PHE A 526 2.26 14.98 1.68
C PHE A 526 3.07 16.07 0.97
N LEU A 527 2.92 17.35 1.31
CA LEU A 527 3.63 18.46 0.67
C LEU A 527 5.16 18.47 0.92
N PRO A 528 5.69 18.24 2.13
CA PRO A 528 7.14 18.29 2.39
C PRO A 528 7.97 17.29 1.56
N PRO A 529 7.56 16.00 1.40
CA PRO A 529 8.28 15.04 0.56
C PRO A 529 8.37 15.44 -0.91
N PHE A 530 7.34 16.07 -1.47
CA PHE A 530 7.35 16.51 -2.88
C PHE A 530 8.38 17.62 -3.14
N PHE A 531 8.70 18.43 -2.13
CA PHE A 531 9.70 19.49 -2.26
C PHE A 531 11.13 19.02 -1.94
N GLN A 532 11.30 18.00 -1.09
CA GLN A 532 12.62 17.47 -0.73
C GLN A 532 13.31 16.66 -1.85
N THR A 533 12.56 16.14 -2.83
CA THR A 533 13.15 15.48 -4.02
C THR A 533 13.96 16.42 -4.91
N HIS A 534 13.86 17.74 -4.72
CA HIS A 534 14.57 18.74 -5.53
C HIS A 534 15.84 19.32 -4.88
N THR A 535 16.15 18.99 -3.62
CA THR A 535 17.38 19.45 -2.98
C THR A 535 18.38 18.30 -2.93
N PRO A 536 19.47 18.30 -3.74
CA PRO A 536 20.58 17.42 -3.47
C PRO A 536 21.15 17.81 -2.10
N SER A 537 21.08 16.89 -1.15
CA SER A 537 21.77 17.02 0.12
C SER A 537 23.27 17.09 -0.16
N GLY A 538 23.79 18.30 -0.29
CA GLY A 538 25.22 18.56 -0.20
C GLY A 538 25.69 18.08 1.16
N GLY A 539 26.61 17.11 1.16
CA GLY A 539 27.33 16.73 2.35
C GLY A 539 28.27 17.86 2.79
N PRO A 540 28.67 17.88 4.07
CA PRO A 540 29.86 18.62 4.50
C PRO A 540 31.14 18.09 3.82
#